data_AF-A0A2T2RKA5-F1
#
_entry.id   AF-A0A2T2RKA5-F1
#
_cell.length_a   1.000
_cell.length_b   1.000
_cell.length_c   1.000
_cell.angle_alpha   90.00
_cell.angle_beta   90.00
_cell.angle_gamma   90.00
#
_symmetry.space_group_name_H-M   'P 1'
#
loop_
_entity.id
_entity.type
_entity.pdbx_description
1 polymer ?
#
loop_
_entity_poly.entity_id
_entity_poly.type
_entity_poly.pdbx_seq_one_letter_code
_entity_poly.pdbx_strand_id
1 'polypeptide(L)'
;MAACHHLGSLAHGHRLLGPGASSLASSPHSLIPPAPAGAGLSWLSKRPAVLRRRQGPETMRRMLLDTASLTYRAFHALPESLTDAQGQPIGGVRGVLDMHARLIGDHAPGEIVHVFDADWRPQPRVALCPSYKANRPLEPEAITAQFTLLRQVLDGLGLARAEAPGWEADDAIAALALGAEAGDEVLIVSGDRDLLQLVRDGDAATATVQLLYTQRGVTDLAAFDAAAVRAAYGVAPERYADYAALRGDPSDGLLGLAGAGAKTARGLVERYGDVDTLIAHADEQTPALARNLDAGAEALRATKWVVALRGEVEVDVVRPESHMDRVAALARAHSLEGPVGRLARASGLSSPTS
;
A
#
# COMPACT_ATOMS: atom_id res chain seq x y z
N MET A 1 18.18 37.36 60.79
CA MET A 1 19.42 36.56 60.81
C MET A 1 19.68 36.12 59.38
N ALA A 2 20.36 36.96 58.59
CA ALA A 2 21.80 36.86 58.27
C ALA A 2 22.05 35.72 57.25
N ALA A 3 22.22 36.02 55.97
CA ALA A 3 23.46 36.44 55.26
C ALA A 3 24.12 35.21 54.59
N CYS A 4 24.20 35.17 53.25
CA CYS A 4 25.31 35.67 52.41
C CYS A 4 26.69 35.13 52.81
N HIS A 5 27.34 34.38 51.91
CA HIS A 5 28.77 34.50 51.52
C HIS A 5 28.95 33.81 50.14
N HIS A 6 29.40 34.44 49.03
CA HIS A 6 30.74 34.98 48.69
C HIS A 6 31.83 33.90 48.70
N LEU A 7 32.78 33.72 47.76
CA LEU A 7 33.42 34.49 46.67
C LEU A 7 34.08 33.47 45.72
N GLY A 8 34.31 33.73 44.42
CA GLY A 8 35.50 34.41 43.88
C GLY A 8 36.34 33.42 43.04
N SER A 9 36.34 33.52 41.70
CA SER A 9 37.30 34.25 40.86
C SER A 9 38.73 33.69 40.87
N LEU A 10 39.23 33.25 39.71
CA LEU A 10 40.40 33.88 39.06
C LEU A 10 40.66 33.28 37.66
N ALA A 11 40.86 34.21 36.72
CA ALA A 11 41.24 34.00 35.32
C ALA A 11 42.70 33.57 35.17
N HIS A 12 43.07 33.07 33.98
CA HIS A 12 44.28 33.48 33.23
C HIS A 12 44.09 33.13 31.75
N GLY A 13 44.23 34.13 30.88
CA GLY A 13 44.08 34.00 29.45
C GLY A 13 45.40 33.79 28.72
N HIS A 14 45.30 33.47 27.43
CA HIS A 14 46.30 33.82 26.43
C HIS A 14 45.59 34.24 25.13
N ARG A 15 45.86 35.50 24.72
CA ARG A 15 45.60 36.05 23.38
C ARG A 15 46.75 35.69 22.46
N LEU A 16 46.48 35.41 21.18
CA LEU A 16 47.19 35.92 19.99
C LEU A 16 46.21 35.81 18.78
N LEU A 17 45.62 36.93 18.32
CA LEU A 17 45.92 37.69 17.08
C LEU A 17 45.55 37.01 15.74
N GLY A 18 44.59 37.60 15.01
CA GLY A 18 44.26 37.32 13.59
C GLY A 18 45.25 37.99 12.60
N PRO A 19 44.96 38.20 11.29
CA PRO A 19 43.63 38.38 10.67
C PRO A 19 43.40 37.73 9.27
N GLY A 20 42.13 37.71 8.82
CA GLY A 20 41.72 38.00 7.43
C GLY A 20 41.60 36.85 6.42
N ALA A 21 40.37 36.57 5.97
CA ALA A 21 40.01 36.41 4.55
C ALA A 21 38.50 36.09 4.39
N SER A 22 37.76 37.09 3.89
CA SER A 22 36.72 37.00 2.84
C SER A 22 35.74 35.81 2.78
N SER A 23 34.47 36.12 3.12
CA SER A 23 33.29 36.04 2.26
C SER A 23 33.29 34.97 1.15
N LEU A 24 32.39 33.99 1.26
CA LEU A 24 31.45 33.59 0.20
C LEU A 24 30.32 32.75 0.83
N ALA A 25 29.19 33.39 1.10
CA ALA A 25 27.93 32.70 1.31
C ALA A 25 27.47 32.14 -0.04
N SER A 26 27.19 30.85 -0.11
CA SER A 26 26.46 30.24 -1.22
C SER A 26 25.25 29.51 -0.66
N SER A 27 24.08 30.05 -1.01
CA SER A 27 22.76 29.52 -0.66
C SER A 27 22.51 28.19 -1.39
N PRO A 28 21.91 27.17 -0.75
CA PRO A 28 21.38 26.01 -1.46
C PRO A 28 19.94 26.32 -1.89
N HIS A 29 19.78 26.90 -3.09
CA HIS A 29 18.47 26.94 -3.74
C HIS A 29 18.54 26.20 -5.08
N SER A 30 17.52 25.35 -5.28
CA SER A 30 17.09 24.70 -6.53
C SER A 30 17.46 23.22 -6.71
N LEU A 31 16.68 22.34 -6.08
CA LEU A 31 16.38 21.00 -6.58
C LEU A 31 14.87 20.66 -6.47
N ILE A 32 14.00 21.66 -6.41
CA ILE A 32 12.55 21.45 -6.51
C ILE A 32 12.16 21.72 -7.98
N PRO A 33 11.72 20.71 -8.76
CA PRO A 33 11.12 20.98 -10.06
C PRO A 33 9.80 21.75 -9.86
N PRO A 34 9.49 22.74 -10.71
CA PRO A 34 8.24 23.49 -10.58
C PRO A 34 7.03 22.57 -10.78
N ALA A 35 6.00 22.77 -9.96
CA ALA A 35 4.70 22.11 -10.13
C ALA A 35 4.15 22.42 -11.53
N PRO A 36 3.64 21.43 -12.29
CA PRO A 36 3.07 21.68 -13.61
C PRO A 36 1.79 22.51 -13.44
N ALA A 37 1.84 23.75 -13.93
CA ALA A 37 0.68 24.60 -14.08
C ALA A 37 -0.19 24.10 -15.25
N GLY A 38 -1.47 23.87 -14.99
CA GLY A 38 -2.52 23.84 -16.00
C GLY A 38 -2.43 22.72 -17.05
N ALA A 39 -2.88 21.52 -16.68
CA ALA A 39 -3.30 20.52 -17.67
C ALA A 39 -4.74 20.11 -17.37
N GLY A 40 -5.67 20.63 -18.18
CA GLY A 40 -7.07 20.23 -18.16
C GLY A 40 -7.22 18.71 -18.35
N LEU A 41 -8.32 18.19 -17.81
CA LEU A 41 -8.74 16.78 -17.87
C LEU A 41 -8.87 16.28 -19.33
N SER A 42 -7.78 15.86 -19.97
CA SER A 42 -7.81 15.18 -21.27
C SER A 42 -7.08 13.83 -21.30
N TRP A 43 -6.79 13.25 -20.14
CA TRP A 43 -6.01 12.01 -20.00
C TRP A 43 -6.84 10.71 -20.15
N LEU A 44 -8.14 10.79 -20.47
CA LEU A 44 -9.02 9.66 -20.79
C LEU A 44 -8.62 8.84 -22.05
N SER A 45 -7.49 9.14 -22.70
CA SER A 45 -7.17 8.60 -24.04
C SER A 45 -5.86 7.82 -24.16
N LYS A 46 -5.07 7.62 -23.09
CA LYS A 46 -3.82 6.85 -23.18
C LYS A 46 -3.83 5.65 -22.24
N ARG A 47 -4.29 4.52 -22.79
CA ARG A 47 -4.13 3.18 -22.20
C ARG A 47 -2.63 2.81 -22.16
N PRO A 48 -2.07 2.35 -21.02
CA PRO A 48 -0.76 1.71 -21.03
C PRO A 48 -0.80 0.40 -21.83
N ALA A 49 0.28 0.13 -22.55
CA ALA A 49 0.55 -1.11 -23.28
C ALA A 49 1.30 -2.06 -22.32
N VAL A 50 1.07 -3.37 -22.17
CA VAL A 50 0.35 -4.39 -22.95
C VAL A 50 -0.27 -5.40 -21.97
N LEU A 51 -1.54 -5.23 -21.62
CA LEU A 51 -2.42 -6.36 -21.31
C LEU A 51 -2.78 -6.98 -22.67
N ARG A 52 -2.34 -8.21 -22.92
CA ARG A 52 -2.63 -8.92 -24.17
C ARG A 52 -4.16 -9.07 -24.27
N ARG A 53 -4.80 -8.36 -25.22
CA ARG A 53 -6.25 -8.45 -25.49
C ARG A 53 -6.64 -9.92 -25.63
N ARG A 54 -7.52 -10.41 -24.75
CA ARG A 54 -8.18 -11.71 -24.95
C ARG A 54 -9.14 -11.57 -26.14
N GLN A 55 -9.22 -12.61 -26.95
CA GLN A 55 -10.28 -12.75 -27.95
C GLN A 55 -11.34 -13.69 -27.38
N GLY A 56 -12.49 -13.13 -26.96
CA GLY A 56 -13.66 -13.89 -26.48
C GLY A 56 -14.58 -13.03 -25.60
N PRO A 57 -15.89 -13.35 -25.49
CA PRO A 57 -16.88 -12.58 -24.74
C PRO A 57 -16.99 -12.96 -23.26
N GLU A 58 -16.04 -13.73 -22.71
CA GLU A 58 -16.15 -14.21 -21.33
C GLU A 58 -15.61 -13.17 -20.34
N THR A 59 -16.53 -12.63 -19.53
CA THR A 59 -16.25 -11.81 -18.35
C THR A 59 -15.27 -12.54 -17.44
N MET A 60 -14.14 -11.91 -17.08
CA MET A 60 -13.15 -12.53 -16.22
C MET A 60 -13.23 -12.02 -14.79
N ARG A 61 -13.34 -12.97 -13.85
CA ARG A 61 -13.15 -12.71 -12.42
C ARG A 61 -11.68 -12.91 -12.06
N ARG A 62 -10.96 -11.82 -11.82
CA ARG A 62 -9.57 -11.81 -11.35
C ARG A 62 -9.53 -11.48 -9.86
N MET A 63 -8.70 -12.18 -9.12
CA MET A 63 -8.41 -11.87 -7.72
C MET A 63 -6.96 -11.38 -7.58
N LEU A 64 -6.79 -10.23 -6.93
CA LEU A 64 -5.49 -9.62 -6.64
C LEU A 64 -5.22 -9.76 -5.14
N LEU A 65 -4.17 -10.50 -4.80
CA LEU A 65 -3.80 -10.72 -3.41
C LEU A 65 -2.68 -9.76 -3.03
N ASP A 66 -2.94 -8.91 -2.04
CA ASP A 66 -1.90 -8.13 -1.37
C ASP A 66 -1.03 -9.09 -0.54
N THR A 67 0.07 -9.54 -1.15
CA THR A 67 0.84 -10.67 -0.62
C THR A 67 1.59 -10.29 0.64
N ALA A 68 2.06 -9.04 0.74
CA ALA A 68 2.70 -8.54 1.94
C ALA A 68 1.71 -8.52 3.11
N SER A 69 0.56 -7.88 2.94
CA SER A 69 -0.48 -7.80 3.98
C SER A 69 -0.95 -9.17 4.45
N LEU A 70 -1.17 -10.11 3.52
CA LEU A 70 -1.57 -11.48 3.85
C LEU A 70 -0.46 -12.26 4.57
N THR A 71 0.80 -12.13 4.14
CA THR A 71 1.94 -12.82 4.77
C THR A 71 2.17 -12.32 6.18
N TYR A 72 2.18 -11.00 6.40
CA TYR A 72 2.31 -10.39 7.73
C TYR A 72 1.22 -10.86 8.68
N ARG A 73 -0.02 -10.84 8.20
CA ARG A 73 -1.16 -11.31 9.00
C ARG A 73 -1.03 -12.77 9.38
N ALA A 74 -0.68 -13.63 8.42
CA ALA A 74 -0.47 -15.05 8.68
C ALA A 74 0.67 -15.29 9.68
N PHE A 75 1.78 -14.57 9.52
CA PHE A 75 2.95 -14.67 10.39
C PHE A 75 2.62 -14.34 11.85
N HIS A 76 1.87 -13.27 12.10
CA HIS A 76 1.53 -12.86 13.47
C HIS A 76 0.29 -13.56 14.06
N ALA A 77 -0.59 -14.12 13.22
CA ALA A 77 -1.80 -14.80 13.68
C ALA A 77 -1.56 -16.27 14.06
N LEU A 78 -0.56 -16.92 13.46
CA LEU A 78 -0.25 -18.32 13.73
C LEU A 78 0.79 -18.47 14.86
N PRO A 79 0.76 -19.58 15.62
CA PRO A 79 1.72 -19.80 16.70
C PRO A 79 3.16 -19.82 16.21
N GLU A 80 4.08 -19.18 16.94
CA GLU A 80 5.53 -19.20 16.64
C GLU A 80 6.13 -20.61 16.70
N SER A 81 5.49 -21.54 17.41
CA SER A 81 5.87 -22.95 17.44
C SER A 81 5.64 -23.69 16.12
N LEU A 82 5.00 -23.04 15.14
CA LEU A 82 4.85 -23.56 13.79
C LEU A 82 6.14 -23.33 12.99
N THR A 83 7.06 -24.28 13.12
CA THR A 83 8.35 -24.25 12.46
C THR A 83 8.56 -25.46 11.54
N ASP A 84 9.54 -25.36 10.65
CA ASP A 84 10.07 -26.53 9.94
C ASP A 84 10.98 -27.40 10.83
N ALA A 85 11.55 -28.46 10.24
CA ALA A 85 12.43 -29.40 10.92
C ALA A 85 13.75 -28.76 11.43
N GLN A 86 14.12 -27.59 10.92
CA GLN A 86 15.29 -26.81 11.33
C GLN A 86 14.92 -25.69 12.32
N GLY A 87 13.66 -25.64 12.76
CA GLY A 87 13.18 -24.64 13.70
C GLY A 87 12.91 -23.27 13.06
N GLN A 88 12.89 -23.16 11.73
CA GLN A 88 12.57 -21.90 11.07
C GLN A 88 11.06 -21.67 11.04
N PRO A 89 10.56 -20.46 11.36
CA PRO A 89 9.15 -20.14 11.27
C PRO A 89 8.60 -20.28 9.84
N ILE A 90 7.44 -20.92 9.70
CA ILE A 90 6.77 -21.14 8.40
C ILE A 90 5.33 -20.60 8.34
N GLY A 91 4.90 -19.91 9.40
CA GLY A 91 3.50 -19.46 9.57
C GLY A 91 2.99 -18.57 8.44
N GLY A 92 3.78 -17.60 8.01
CA GLY A 92 3.46 -16.70 6.89
C GLY A 92 3.19 -17.48 5.59
N VAL A 93 4.14 -18.33 5.17
CA VAL A 93 3.98 -19.13 3.94
C VAL A 93 2.80 -20.08 4.04
N ARG A 94 2.71 -20.85 5.13
CA ARG A 94 1.59 -21.78 5.36
C ARG A 94 0.25 -21.06 5.31
N GLY A 95 0.14 -19.92 5.99
CA GLY A 95 -1.08 -19.14 6.03
C GLY A 95 -1.49 -18.65 4.65
N VAL A 96 -0.58 -18.06 3.86
CA VAL A 96 -0.91 -17.59 2.50
C VAL A 96 -1.39 -18.72 1.60
N LEU A 97 -0.75 -19.90 1.64
CA LEU A 97 -1.17 -21.06 0.84
C LEU A 97 -2.58 -21.55 1.24
N ASP A 98 -2.86 -21.60 2.55
CA ASP A 98 -4.18 -21.99 3.06
C ASP A 98 -5.26 -20.96 2.73
N MET A 99 -4.93 -19.67 2.82
CA MET A 99 -5.82 -18.58 2.45
C MET A 99 -6.16 -18.61 0.96
N HIS A 100 -5.16 -18.82 0.09
CA HIS A 100 -5.37 -18.99 -1.34
C HIS A 100 -6.29 -20.18 -1.65
N ALA A 101 -6.01 -21.35 -1.07
CA ALA A 101 -6.84 -22.54 -1.30
C ALA A 101 -8.32 -22.31 -0.93
N ARG A 102 -8.56 -21.57 0.17
CA ARG A 102 -9.91 -21.19 0.59
C ARG A 102 -10.56 -20.20 -0.36
N LEU A 103 -9.85 -19.15 -0.77
CA LEU A 103 -10.36 -18.14 -1.69
C LEU A 103 -10.82 -18.76 -3.03
N ILE A 104 -10.15 -19.81 -3.50
CA ILE A 104 -10.60 -20.57 -4.68
C ILE A 104 -11.98 -21.18 -4.44
N GLY A 105 -12.18 -21.85 -3.31
CA GLY A 105 -13.47 -22.49 -2.97
C GLY A 105 -14.60 -21.48 -2.75
N ASP A 106 -14.30 -20.34 -2.10
CA ASP A 106 -15.31 -19.35 -1.70
C ASP A 106 -15.73 -18.44 -2.87
N HIS A 107 -14.84 -18.14 -3.81
CA HIS A 107 -15.07 -17.13 -4.85
C HIS A 107 -14.96 -17.63 -6.30
N ALA A 108 -14.40 -18.83 -6.51
CA ALA A 108 -14.14 -19.43 -7.82
C ALA A 108 -13.57 -18.43 -8.87
N PRO A 109 -12.47 -17.70 -8.56
CA PRO A 109 -11.88 -16.76 -9.51
C PRO A 109 -11.27 -17.49 -10.71
N GLY A 110 -11.34 -16.86 -11.89
CA GLY A 110 -10.71 -17.37 -13.11
C GLY A 110 -9.21 -17.12 -13.18
N GLU A 111 -8.70 -16.15 -12.40
CA GLU A 111 -7.27 -15.87 -12.24
C GLU A 111 -7.02 -15.35 -10.82
N ILE A 112 -5.93 -15.78 -10.19
CA ILE A 112 -5.42 -15.22 -8.93
C ILE A 112 -3.99 -14.74 -9.17
N VAL A 113 -3.69 -13.50 -8.77
CA VAL A 113 -2.37 -12.89 -8.88
C VAL A 113 -1.88 -12.49 -7.50
N HIS A 114 -0.70 -12.99 -7.10
CA HIS A 114 -0.01 -12.58 -5.88
C HIS A 114 0.79 -11.31 -6.16
N VAL A 115 0.36 -10.18 -5.60
CA VAL A 115 1.01 -8.89 -5.80
C VAL A 115 1.98 -8.61 -4.65
N PHE A 116 3.24 -8.38 -4.96
CA PHE A 116 4.31 -8.09 -3.99
C PHE A 116 4.73 -6.62 -4.05
N ASP A 117 5.25 -6.11 -2.93
CA ASP A 117 6.01 -4.86 -2.94
C ASP A 117 7.31 -5.05 -3.70
N ALA A 118 7.55 -4.20 -4.71
CA ALA A 118 8.87 -4.04 -5.29
C ALA A 118 9.72 -3.07 -4.46
N ASP A 119 9.07 -2.02 -3.95
CA ASP A 119 9.62 -1.08 -2.96
C ASP A 119 8.51 -0.73 -1.97
N TRP A 120 8.57 -1.29 -0.75
CA TRP A 120 7.57 -1.08 0.30
C TRP A 120 7.54 0.37 0.83
N ARG A 121 8.56 1.18 0.52
CA ARG A 121 8.67 2.59 0.91
C ARG A 121 9.29 3.44 -0.21
N PRO A 122 8.54 3.69 -1.30
CA PRO A 122 9.05 4.37 -2.49
C PRO A 122 9.63 5.75 -2.20
N GLN A 123 10.82 6.01 -2.75
CA GLN A 123 11.48 7.30 -2.63
C GLN A 123 10.63 8.51 -3.08
N PRO A 124 9.79 8.43 -4.13
CA PRO A 124 8.89 9.53 -4.48
C PRO A 124 7.93 9.92 -3.35
N ARG A 125 7.40 8.96 -2.57
CA ARG A 125 6.55 9.24 -1.41
C ARG A 125 7.36 9.84 -0.26
N VAL A 126 8.53 9.28 0.02
CA VAL A 126 9.43 9.77 1.09
C VAL A 126 9.93 11.19 0.82
N ALA A 127 10.23 11.53 -0.43
CA ALA A 127 10.70 12.86 -0.82
C ALA A 127 9.64 13.94 -0.55
N LEU A 128 8.36 13.61 -0.71
CA LEU A 128 7.24 14.51 -0.43
C LEU A 128 6.83 14.51 1.04
N CYS A 129 6.94 13.37 1.71
CA CYS A 129 6.58 13.21 3.11
C CYS A 129 7.62 12.33 3.83
N PRO A 130 8.68 12.92 4.42
CA PRO A 130 9.74 12.15 5.07
C PRO A 130 9.27 11.26 6.21
N SER A 131 8.14 11.59 6.85
CA SER A 131 7.53 10.78 7.91
C SER A 131 6.79 9.55 7.39
N TYR A 132 6.48 9.47 6.09
CA TYR A 132 5.77 8.35 5.49
C TYR A 132 6.45 7.03 5.83
N LYS A 133 5.75 6.15 6.56
CA LYS A 133 6.21 4.83 7.04
C LYS A 133 7.55 4.84 7.78
N ALA A 134 8.03 6.00 8.25
CA ALA A 134 9.33 6.14 8.92
C ALA A 134 9.37 5.46 10.30
N ASN A 135 8.21 5.24 10.91
CA ASN A 135 8.01 4.57 12.19
C ASN A 135 7.89 3.04 12.06
N ARG A 136 7.85 2.48 10.84
CA ARG A 136 7.77 1.03 10.66
C ARG A 136 9.13 0.41 11.05
N PRO A 137 9.15 -0.60 11.94
CA PRO A 137 10.39 -1.25 12.33
C PRO A 137 11.02 -1.98 11.14
N LEU A 138 12.34 -2.21 11.21
CA LEU A 138 12.99 -3.13 10.28
C LEU A 138 12.33 -4.51 10.36
N GLU A 139 12.07 -5.11 9.20
CA GLU A 139 11.46 -6.43 9.14
C GLU A 139 12.35 -7.46 9.84
N PRO A 140 11.81 -8.30 10.74
CA PRO A 140 12.56 -9.42 11.29
C PRO A 140 13.03 -10.37 10.19
N GLU A 141 14.26 -10.87 10.27
CA GLU A 141 14.82 -11.81 9.28
C GLU A 141 13.90 -13.03 9.04
N ALA A 142 13.22 -13.49 10.10
CA ALA A 142 12.28 -14.60 10.05
C ALA A 142 11.07 -14.39 9.11
N ILE A 143 10.59 -13.16 8.91
CA ILE A 143 9.51 -12.88 7.94
C ILE A 143 10.08 -12.63 6.54
N THR A 144 11.24 -11.97 6.43
CA THR A 144 11.91 -11.73 5.15
C THR A 144 12.27 -13.06 4.45
N ALA A 145 12.74 -14.06 5.21
CA ALA A 145 13.00 -15.40 4.68
C ALA A 145 11.73 -16.07 4.12
N GLN A 146 10.56 -15.79 4.71
CA GLN A 146 9.29 -16.36 4.28
C GLN A 146 8.78 -15.75 2.98
N PHE A 147 9.03 -14.46 2.69
CA PHE A 147 8.74 -13.90 1.37
C PHE A 147 9.54 -14.59 0.26
N THR A 148 10.82 -14.87 0.53
CA THR A 148 11.67 -15.60 -0.41
C THR A 148 11.15 -17.02 -0.65
N LEU A 149 10.85 -17.76 0.42
CA LEU A 149 10.28 -19.11 0.32
C LEU A 149 8.93 -19.11 -0.38
N LEU A 150 8.05 -18.16 -0.07
CA LEU A 150 6.74 -18.03 -0.70
C LEU A 150 6.87 -17.84 -2.21
N ARG A 151 7.75 -16.94 -2.68
CA ARG A 151 8.01 -16.77 -4.12
C ARG A 151 8.43 -18.09 -4.78
N GLN A 152 9.35 -18.84 -4.18
CA GLN A 152 9.81 -20.12 -4.72
C GLN A 152 8.68 -21.17 -4.80
N VAL A 153 7.81 -21.22 -3.79
CA VAL A 153 6.66 -22.15 -3.77
C VAL A 153 5.63 -21.74 -4.82
N LEU A 154 5.29 -20.45 -4.91
CA LEU A 154 4.37 -19.93 -5.93
C LEU A 154 4.89 -20.21 -7.34
N ASP A 155 6.20 -20.07 -7.56
CA ASP A 155 6.86 -20.34 -8.84
C ASP A 155 6.77 -21.78 -9.24
N GLY A 156 7.15 -22.67 -8.33
CA GLY A 156 7.06 -24.08 -8.61
C GLY A 156 5.61 -24.51 -8.85
N LEU A 157 4.60 -23.85 -8.24
CA LEU A 157 3.18 -24.10 -8.49
C LEU A 157 2.68 -23.48 -9.81
N GLY A 158 3.48 -22.67 -10.49
CA GLY A 158 3.07 -21.97 -11.73
C GLY A 158 2.08 -20.82 -11.47
N LEU A 159 2.05 -20.27 -10.25
CA LEU A 159 1.08 -19.24 -9.87
C LEU A 159 1.54 -17.84 -10.28
N ALA A 160 0.60 -17.03 -10.75
CA ALA A 160 0.88 -15.69 -11.23
C ALA A 160 1.30 -14.76 -10.09
N ARG A 161 2.33 -13.94 -10.35
CA ARG A 161 2.83 -12.91 -9.44
C ARG A 161 3.00 -11.59 -10.18
N ALA A 162 2.85 -10.49 -9.46
CA ALA A 162 3.00 -9.15 -10.03
C ALA A 162 3.71 -8.19 -9.08
N GLU A 163 4.49 -7.29 -9.65
CA GLU A 163 5.23 -6.23 -8.96
C GLU A 163 5.27 -4.98 -9.86
N ALA A 164 5.30 -3.79 -9.27
CA ALA A 164 5.53 -2.55 -10.00
C ALA A 164 6.90 -1.98 -9.56
N PRO A 165 7.94 -2.02 -10.42
CA PRO A 165 9.28 -1.57 -10.04
C PRO A 165 9.32 -0.16 -9.43
N GLY A 166 9.89 -0.04 -8.24
CA GLY A 166 9.98 1.23 -7.51
C GLY A 166 8.68 1.67 -6.80
N TRP A 167 7.68 0.80 -6.75
CA TRP A 167 6.38 1.05 -6.14
C TRP A 167 5.94 -0.08 -5.19
N GLU A 168 4.89 0.23 -4.43
CA GLU A 168 4.28 -0.68 -3.45
C GLU A 168 3.34 -1.66 -4.14
N ALA A 169 2.96 -2.73 -3.42
CA ALA A 169 1.96 -3.68 -3.90
C ALA A 169 0.63 -2.95 -4.24
N ASP A 170 0.27 -1.92 -3.48
CA ASP A 170 -0.97 -1.18 -3.66
C ASP A 170 -1.04 -0.44 -5.01
N ASP A 171 0.09 0.05 -5.51
CA ASP A 171 0.16 0.70 -6.82
C ASP A 171 0.07 -0.33 -7.95
N ALA A 172 0.72 -1.48 -7.79
CA ALA A 172 0.57 -2.59 -8.74
C ALA A 172 -0.88 -3.12 -8.77
N ILE A 173 -1.53 -3.22 -7.61
CA ILE A 173 -2.96 -3.56 -7.50
C ILE A 173 -3.81 -2.49 -8.20
N ALA A 174 -3.54 -1.20 -7.96
CA ALA A 174 -4.24 -0.10 -8.61
C ALA A 174 -4.14 -0.18 -10.13
N ALA A 175 -2.93 -0.36 -10.67
CA ALA A 175 -2.71 -0.47 -12.11
C ALA A 175 -3.39 -1.70 -12.72
N LEU A 176 -3.33 -2.87 -12.06
CA LEU A 176 -4.02 -4.08 -12.53
C LEU A 176 -5.55 -3.97 -12.47
N ALA A 177 -6.10 -3.35 -11.42
CA ALA A 177 -7.53 -3.17 -11.24
C ALA A 177 -8.09 -2.13 -12.23
N LEU A 178 -7.40 -1.01 -12.41
CA LEU A 178 -7.79 0.05 -13.34
C LEU A 178 -7.57 -0.33 -14.81
N GLY A 179 -6.65 -1.27 -15.06
CA GLY A 179 -6.40 -1.82 -16.39
C GLY A 179 -7.35 -2.93 -16.82
N ALA A 180 -8.27 -3.39 -15.96
CA ALA A 180 -9.23 -4.43 -16.28
C ALA A 180 -10.21 -4.02 -17.38
N GLU A 181 -10.71 -4.98 -18.18
CA GLU A 181 -11.61 -4.68 -19.28
C GLU A 181 -13.06 -4.47 -18.78
N ALA A 182 -13.87 -3.73 -19.54
CA ALA A 182 -15.27 -3.51 -19.19
C ALA A 182 -16.00 -4.86 -19.07
N GLY A 183 -16.76 -5.04 -18.00
CA GLY A 183 -17.45 -6.30 -17.68
C GLY A 183 -16.60 -7.32 -16.91
N ASP A 184 -15.29 -7.09 -16.72
CA ASP A 184 -14.50 -7.88 -15.78
C ASP A 184 -14.89 -7.59 -14.32
N GLU A 185 -14.56 -8.53 -13.44
CA GLU A 185 -14.70 -8.39 -12.00
C GLU A 185 -13.33 -8.57 -11.34
N VAL A 186 -12.92 -7.57 -10.55
CA VAL A 186 -11.66 -7.58 -9.81
C VAL A 186 -11.96 -7.64 -8.32
N LEU A 187 -11.49 -8.72 -7.69
CA LEU A 187 -11.55 -8.91 -6.24
C LEU A 187 -10.18 -8.64 -5.64
N ILE A 188 -10.04 -7.53 -4.91
CA ILE A 188 -8.81 -7.21 -4.18
C ILE A 188 -8.91 -7.84 -2.79
N VAL A 189 -7.91 -8.61 -2.35
CA VAL A 189 -7.86 -9.18 -1.00
C VAL A 189 -6.73 -8.53 -0.23
N SER A 190 -7.07 -7.69 0.76
CA SER A 190 -6.08 -6.98 1.57
C SER A 190 -6.65 -6.57 2.94
N GLY A 191 -5.77 -6.24 3.88
CA GLY A 191 -6.11 -5.54 5.12
C GLY A 191 -5.93 -4.02 5.05
N ASP A 192 -5.49 -3.48 3.91
CA ASP A 192 -5.27 -2.06 3.71
C ASP A 192 -6.56 -1.34 3.31
N ARG A 193 -6.82 -0.21 3.97
CA ARG A 193 -7.98 0.62 3.68
C ARG A 193 -7.71 1.59 2.54
N ASP A 194 -6.47 1.85 2.17
CA ASP A 194 -6.16 2.76 1.07
C ASP A 194 -6.65 2.21 -0.27
N LEU A 195 -6.75 0.87 -0.39
CA LEU A 195 -7.35 0.19 -1.54
C LEU A 195 -8.86 0.41 -1.68
N LEU A 196 -9.55 0.97 -0.67
CA LEU A 196 -10.95 1.39 -0.80
C LEU A 196 -11.13 2.44 -1.90
N GLN A 197 -10.09 3.22 -2.22
CA GLN A 197 -10.14 4.22 -3.29
C GLN A 197 -10.29 3.60 -4.69
N LEU A 198 -10.04 2.30 -4.84
CA LEU A 198 -10.14 1.59 -6.11
C LEU A 198 -11.53 0.99 -6.36
N VAL A 199 -12.33 0.84 -5.30
CA VAL A 199 -13.66 0.22 -5.35
C VAL A 199 -14.55 0.99 -6.31
N ARG A 200 -15.23 0.27 -7.20
CA ARG A 200 -16.21 0.85 -8.14
C ARG A 200 -17.20 -0.21 -8.58
N ASP A 201 -18.44 0.21 -8.78
CA ASP A 201 -19.45 -0.63 -9.42
C ASP A 201 -19.23 -0.52 -10.93
N GLY A 202 -19.03 -1.66 -11.61
CA GLY A 202 -18.75 -1.69 -13.05
C GLY A 202 -19.98 -1.35 -13.88
N ASP A 203 -19.72 -0.88 -15.11
CA ASP A 203 -20.75 -0.54 -16.09
C ASP A 203 -20.33 -0.98 -17.51
N ALA A 204 -21.04 -0.51 -18.54
CA ALA A 204 -20.73 -0.86 -19.93
C ALA A 204 -19.32 -0.40 -20.39
N ALA A 205 -18.66 0.50 -19.64
CA ALA A 205 -17.37 1.06 -19.96
C ALA A 205 -16.26 0.64 -18.98
N THR A 206 -16.60 0.06 -17.83
CA THR A 206 -15.66 -0.18 -16.72
C THR A 206 -15.85 -1.55 -16.06
N ALA A 207 -14.76 -2.06 -15.48
CA ALA A 207 -14.79 -3.26 -14.65
C ALA A 207 -15.41 -2.98 -13.28
N THR A 208 -16.01 -4.00 -12.67
CA THR A 208 -16.36 -3.97 -11.24
C THR A 208 -15.11 -4.22 -10.41
N VAL A 209 -14.87 -3.41 -9.39
CA VAL A 209 -13.75 -3.59 -8.45
C VAL A 209 -14.28 -3.61 -7.02
N GLN A 210 -14.03 -4.70 -6.31
CA GLN A 210 -14.42 -4.86 -4.91
C GLN A 210 -13.19 -5.12 -4.04
N LEU A 211 -13.23 -4.62 -2.80
CA LEU A 211 -12.24 -4.96 -1.77
C LEU A 211 -12.83 -5.99 -0.81
N LEU A 212 -12.22 -7.17 -0.75
CA LEU A 212 -12.43 -8.17 0.27
C LEU A 212 -11.48 -7.86 1.44
N TYR A 213 -11.96 -7.03 2.35
CA TYR A 213 -11.20 -6.54 3.49
C TYR A 213 -11.02 -7.62 4.55
N THR A 214 -9.76 -7.95 4.86
CA THR A 214 -9.41 -8.98 5.85
C THR A 214 -9.55 -8.46 7.28
N GLN A 215 -10.69 -8.69 7.93
CA GLN A 215 -10.85 -8.30 9.34
C GLN A 215 -10.00 -9.21 10.24
N ARG A 216 -10.17 -10.53 10.09
CA ARG A 216 -9.46 -11.58 10.84
C ARG A 216 -8.92 -12.65 9.88
N GLY A 217 -8.13 -12.23 8.90
CA GLY A 217 -7.67 -13.11 7.81
C GLY A 217 -8.77 -13.30 6.77
N VAL A 218 -8.62 -14.31 5.91
CA VAL A 218 -9.63 -14.60 4.87
C VAL A 218 -10.82 -15.42 5.39
N THR A 219 -10.84 -15.74 6.68
CA THR A 219 -11.98 -16.43 7.29
C THR A 219 -13.14 -15.51 7.62
N ASP A 220 -12.86 -14.20 7.69
CA ASP A 220 -13.77 -13.11 8.03
C ASP A 220 -13.47 -11.93 7.08
N LEU A 221 -14.03 -12.02 5.87
CA LEU A 221 -13.88 -11.02 4.81
C LEU A 221 -15.10 -10.09 4.80
N ALA A 222 -14.85 -8.79 4.95
CA ALA A 222 -15.85 -7.78 4.69
C ALA A 222 -15.73 -7.31 3.23
N ALA A 223 -16.75 -7.56 2.43
CA ALA A 223 -16.79 -7.08 1.05
C ALA A 223 -17.20 -5.60 1.00
N PHE A 224 -16.38 -4.79 0.33
CA PHE A 224 -16.65 -3.39 0.04
C PHE A 224 -16.93 -3.20 -1.44
N ASP A 225 -18.19 -2.91 -1.76
CA ASP A 225 -18.62 -2.22 -2.98
C ASP A 225 -18.73 -0.70 -2.70
N ALA A 226 -19.09 0.09 -3.71
CA ALA A 226 -19.14 1.54 -3.54
C ALA A 226 -20.18 2.00 -2.49
N ALA A 227 -21.27 1.24 -2.33
CA ALA A 227 -22.28 1.52 -1.33
C ALA A 227 -21.78 1.24 0.10
N ALA A 228 -21.06 0.13 0.31
CA ALA A 228 -20.45 -0.24 1.57
C ALA A 228 -19.36 0.78 1.99
N VAL A 229 -18.56 1.29 1.05
CA VAL A 229 -17.61 2.38 1.33
C VAL A 229 -18.34 3.62 1.82
N ARG A 230 -19.41 4.04 1.12
CA ARG A 230 -20.24 5.18 1.52
C ARG A 230 -20.89 4.97 2.88
N ALA A 231 -21.39 3.78 3.18
CA ALA A 231 -22.01 3.48 4.47
C ALA A 231 -20.99 3.54 5.63
N ALA A 232 -19.77 3.00 5.42
CA ALA A 232 -18.75 2.93 6.46
C ALA A 232 -18.03 4.26 6.70
N TYR A 233 -17.72 5.01 5.63
CA TYR A 233 -16.88 6.21 5.71
C TYR A 233 -17.62 7.51 5.39
N GLY A 234 -18.81 7.42 4.81
CA GLY A 234 -19.60 8.58 4.40
C GLY A 234 -19.00 9.36 3.24
N VAL A 235 -18.09 8.75 2.48
CA VAL A 235 -17.50 9.30 1.25
C VAL A 235 -17.55 8.25 0.15
N ALA A 236 -17.63 8.69 -1.10
CA ALA A 236 -17.52 7.78 -2.24
C ALA A 236 -16.06 7.27 -2.39
N PRO A 237 -15.83 6.07 -2.95
CA PRO A 237 -14.49 5.52 -3.18
C PRO A 237 -13.53 6.49 -3.86
N GLU A 238 -14.00 7.19 -4.90
CA GLU A 238 -13.19 8.13 -5.69
C GLU A 238 -12.72 9.35 -4.88
N ARG A 239 -13.33 9.58 -3.71
CA ARG A 239 -12.99 10.65 -2.77
C ARG A 239 -12.30 10.13 -1.50
N TYR A 240 -12.04 8.83 -1.42
CA TYR A 240 -11.45 8.23 -0.23
C TYR A 240 -10.02 8.75 0.02
N ALA A 241 -9.23 8.97 -1.03
CA ALA A 241 -7.87 9.51 -0.91
C ALA A 241 -7.86 10.94 -0.33
N ASP A 242 -8.74 11.83 -0.79
CA ASP A 242 -8.91 13.17 -0.22
C ASP A 242 -9.35 13.10 1.25
N TYR A 243 -10.29 12.21 1.57
CA TYR A 243 -10.75 11.97 2.94
C TYR A 243 -9.62 11.49 3.85
N ALA A 244 -8.84 10.50 3.40
CA ALA A 244 -7.69 9.93 4.10
C ALA A 244 -6.60 10.99 4.33
N ALA A 245 -6.28 11.80 3.31
CA ALA A 245 -5.32 12.87 3.41
C ALA A 245 -5.72 13.95 4.43
N LEU A 246 -7.01 14.30 4.50
CA LEU A 246 -7.51 15.27 5.48
C LEU A 246 -7.48 14.73 6.91
N ARG A 247 -7.95 13.49 7.12
CA ARG A 247 -8.01 12.89 8.46
C ARG A 247 -6.64 12.48 9.01
N GLY A 248 -5.66 12.25 8.13
CA GLY A 248 -4.36 11.66 8.47
C GLY A 248 -4.42 10.14 8.66
N ASP A 249 -3.27 9.49 8.56
CA ASP A 249 -3.09 8.07 8.85
C ASP A 249 -1.88 7.83 9.76
N PRO A 250 -2.08 7.71 11.08
CA PRO A 250 -0.99 7.51 12.03
C PRO A 250 -0.19 6.22 11.79
N SER A 251 -0.80 5.18 11.21
CA SER A 251 -0.11 3.91 10.87
C SER A 251 1.07 4.16 9.95
N ASP A 252 0.90 5.10 9.03
CA ASP A 252 1.87 5.47 8.00
C ASP A 252 2.59 6.79 8.31
N GLY A 253 2.43 7.34 9.51
CA GLY A 253 3.09 8.59 9.89
C GLY A 253 2.56 9.82 9.14
N LEU A 254 1.30 9.77 8.68
CA LEU A 254 0.62 10.87 7.98
C LEU A 254 -0.25 11.65 8.97
N LEU A 255 0.09 12.91 9.22
CA LEU A 255 -0.56 13.73 10.27
C LEU A 255 -1.95 14.26 9.87
N GLY A 256 -2.22 14.42 8.57
CA GLY A 256 -3.44 15.04 8.07
C GLY A 256 -3.53 16.55 8.37
N LEU A 257 -4.72 17.13 8.17
CA LEU A 257 -4.98 18.54 8.43
C LEU A 257 -5.41 18.76 9.89
N ALA A 258 -4.71 19.66 10.59
CA ALA A 258 -5.04 20.01 11.97
C ALA A 258 -6.50 20.48 12.11
N GLY A 259 -7.23 19.89 13.06
CA GLY A 259 -8.65 20.19 13.28
C GLY A 259 -9.62 19.49 12.33
N ALA A 260 -9.12 18.70 11.37
CA ALA A 260 -9.94 17.95 10.42
C ALA A 260 -9.95 16.43 10.72
N GLY A 261 -10.41 16.04 11.91
CA GLY A 261 -10.65 14.62 12.21
C GLY A 261 -11.74 14.01 11.29
N ALA A 262 -11.93 12.68 11.35
CA ALA A 262 -12.80 11.93 10.42
C ALA A 262 -14.15 12.59 10.10
N LYS A 263 -14.90 13.08 11.10
CA LYS A 263 -16.19 13.75 10.89
C LYS A 263 -16.06 15.05 10.07
N THR A 264 -15.07 15.86 10.40
CA THR A 264 -14.79 17.13 9.71
C THR A 264 -14.29 16.85 8.30
N ALA A 265 -13.31 15.94 8.15
CA ALA A 265 -12.77 15.54 6.85
C ALA A 265 -13.87 15.09 5.88
N ARG A 266 -14.79 14.22 6.35
CA ARG A 266 -15.96 13.79 5.58
C ARG A 266 -16.80 14.98 5.10
N GLY A 267 -17.19 15.88 6.01
CA GLY A 267 -18.03 17.03 5.66
C GLY A 267 -17.36 17.99 4.67
N LEU A 268 -16.03 18.14 4.75
CA LEU A 268 -15.25 18.94 3.81
C LEU A 268 -15.21 18.29 2.43
N VAL A 269 -14.96 16.98 2.35
CA VAL A 269 -14.96 16.22 1.09
C VAL A 269 -16.35 16.20 0.45
N GLU A 270 -17.40 16.03 1.24
CA GLU A 270 -18.79 16.07 0.73
C GLU A 270 -19.15 17.44 0.14
N ARG A 271 -18.67 18.52 0.76
CA ARG A 271 -18.95 19.89 0.30
C ARG A 271 -18.10 20.31 -0.91
N TYR A 272 -16.79 20.01 -0.89
CA TYR A 272 -15.84 20.56 -1.86
C TYR A 272 -15.33 19.54 -2.87
N GLY A 273 -15.59 18.24 -2.66
CA GLY A 273 -15.12 17.17 -3.52
C GLY A 273 -13.66 16.79 -3.28
N ASP A 274 -12.73 17.75 -3.30
CA ASP A 274 -11.30 17.50 -3.18
C ASP A 274 -10.53 18.56 -2.37
N VAL A 275 -9.31 18.20 -1.98
CA VAL A 275 -8.38 19.03 -1.22
C VAL A 275 -8.07 20.37 -1.89
N ASP A 276 -7.88 20.40 -3.21
CA ASP A 276 -7.50 21.63 -3.92
C ASP A 276 -8.67 22.63 -3.95
N THR A 277 -9.87 22.13 -4.21
CA THR A 277 -11.10 22.92 -4.13
C THR A 277 -11.35 23.42 -2.71
N LEU A 278 -11.13 22.58 -1.69
CA LEU A 278 -11.22 22.99 -0.28
C LEU A 278 -10.23 24.12 0.05
N ILE A 279 -8.97 24.01 -0.37
CA ILE A 279 -7.96 25.04 -0.14
C ILE A 279 -8.35 26.36 -0.82
N ALA A 280 -8.93 26.30 -2.03
CA ALA A 280 -9.40 27.48 -2.74
C ALA A 280 -10.58 28.20 -2.04
N HIS A 281 -11.31 27.51 -1.16
CA HIS A 281 -12.43 28.04 -0.38
C HIS A 281 -12.11 28.07 1.14
N ALA A 282 -10.83 28.28 1.47
CA ALA A 282 -10.39 28.35 2.86
C ALA A 282 -11.06 29.51 3.63
N ASP A 283 -11.41 30.60 2.95
CA ASP A 283 -12.09 31.77 3.50
C ASP A 283 -13.56 31.49 3.90
N GLU A 284 -14.17 30.44 3.34
CA GLU A 284 -15.50 29.98 3.74
C GLU A 284 -15.49 29.15 5.03
N GLN A 285 -14.31 28.88 5.61
CA GLN A 285 -14.15 28.04 6.79
C GLN A 285 -14.17 28.84 8.08
N THR A 286 -14.34 28.13 9.21
CA THR A 286 -14.12 28.75 10.53
C THR A 286 -12.73 29.37 10.59
N PRO A 287 -12.52 30.48 11.33
CA PRO A 287 -11.22 31.16 11.36
C PRO A 287 -10.04 30.25 11.75
N ALA A 288 -10.27 29.23 12.58
CA ALA A 288 -9.24 28.26 12.94
C ALA A 288 -8.89 27.32 11.79
N LEU A 289 -9.90 26.77 11.10
CA LEU A 289 -9.69 25.87 9.97
C LEU A 289 -9.10 26.59 8.76
N ALA A 290 -9.53 27.82 8.48
CA ALA A 290 -8.95 28.66 7.44
C ALA A 290 -7.44 28.85 7.65
N ARG A 291 -7.02 29.24 8.86
CA ARG A 291 -5.59 29.36 9.21
C ARG A 291 -4.82 28.05 9.06
N ASN A 292 -5.44 26.92 9.42
CA ASN A 292 -4.79 25.61 9.28
C ASN A 292 -4.65 25.20 7.81
N LEU A 293 -5.64 25.51 6.97
CA LEU A 293 -5.57 25.31 5.52
C LEU A 293 -4.47 26.17 4.90
N ASP A 294 -4.43 27.46 5.25
CA ASP A 294 -3.39 28.38 4.75
C ASP A 294 -1.98 27.90 5.14
N ALA A 295 -1.79 27.53 6.41
CA ALA A 295 -0.49 27.07 6.92
C ALA A 295 -0.12 25.66 6.42
N GLY A 296 -1.10 24.81 6.13
CA GLY A 296 -0.92 23.38 5.84
C GLY A 296 -1.15 22.99 4.38
N ALA A 297 -1.50 23.91 3.49
CA ALA A 297 -1.95 23.61 2.13
C ALA A 297 -0.96 22.74 1.33
N GLU A 298 0.33 23.08 1.36
CA GLU A 298 1.36 22.32 0.64
C GLU A 298 1.56 20.93 1.23
N ALA A 299 1.66 20.82 2.56
CA ALA A 299 1.78 19.54 3.26
C ALA A 299 0.56 18.64 3.04
N LEU A 300 -0.63 19.22 2.96
CA LEU A 300 -1.87 18.49 2.69
C LEU A 300 -1.92 17.99 1.25
N ARG A 301 -1.47 18.79 0.26
CA ARG A 301 -1.31 18.33 -1.13
C ARG A 301 -0.28 17.20 -1.24
N ALA A 302 0.85 17.33 -0.54
CA ALA A 302 1.85 16.27 -0.48
C ALA A 302 1.29 14.98 0.15
N THR A 303 0.52 15.11 1.23
CA THR A 303 -0.16 13.97 1.88
C THR A 303 -1.16 13.31 0.94
N LYS A 304 -2.00 14.10 0.25
CA LYS A 304 -2.92 13.58 -0.78
C LYS A 304 -2.17 12.83 -1.87
N TRP A 305 -1.06 13.37 -2.34
CA TRP A 305 -0.23 12.70 -3.33
C TRP A 305 0.29 11.35 -2.81
N VAL A 306 0.79 11.31 -1.57
CA VAL A 306 1.30 10.08 -0.95
C VAL A 306 0.22 9.00 -0.80
N VAL A 307 -0.98 9.38 -0.37
CA VAL A 307 -2.14 8.47 -0.17
C VAL A 307 -2.75 7.98 -1.49
N ALA A 308 -2.73 8.81 -2.54
CA ALA A 308 -3.27 8.43 -3.83
C ALA A 308 -2.43 7.29 -4.44
N LEU A 309 -3.09 6.23 -4.91
CA LEU A 309 -2.43 5.12 -5.60
C LEU A 309 -2.18 5.45 -7.06
N ARG A 310 -1.09 4.92 -7.63
CA ARG A 310 -0.72 5.15 -9.03
C ARG A 310 -1.28 4.03 -9.90
N GLY A 311 -2.31 4.34 -10.69
CA GLY A 311 -2.91 3.40 -11.65
C GLY A 311 -2.15 3.29 -12.97
N GLU A 312 -1.20 4.18 -13.18
CA GLU A 312 -0.45 4.34 -14.42
C GLU A 312 0.92 3.66 -14.43
N VAL A 313 1.32 3.03 -13.31
CA VAL A 313 2.62 2.37 -13.20
C VAL A 313 2.69 1.13 -14.08
N GLU A 314 3.88 0.85 -14.60
CA GLU A 314 4.15 -0.40 -15.31
C GLU A 314 4.21 -1.55 -14.29
N VAL A 315 3.51 -2.65 -14.61
CA VAL A 315 3.43 -3.84 -13.75
C VAL A 315 4.04 -5.03 -14.48
N ASP A 316 5.05 -5.62 -13.85
CA ASP A 316 5.66 -6.86 -14.29
C ASP A 316 4.82 -8.04 -13.80
N VAL A 317 4.07 -8.68 -14.70
CA VAL A 317 3.28 -9.88 -14.36
C VAL A 317 3.99 -11.14 -14.85
N VAL A 318 4.48 -11.94 -13.90
CA VAL A 318 5.17 -13.21 -14.15
C VAL A 318 4.18 -14.36 -14.02
N ARG A 319 4.15 -15.24 -15.03
CA ARG A 319 3.39 -16.49 -15.03
C ARG A 319 4.35 -17.66 -15.28
N PRO A 320 4.96 -18.19 -14.21
CA PRO A 320 5.99 -19.22 -14.36
C PRO A 320 5.38 -20.55 -14.83
N GLU A 321 6.20 -21.38 -15.47
CA GLU A 321 5.84 -22.79 -15.69
C GLU A 321 5.86 -23.54 -14.35
N SER A 322 4.93 -24.47 -14.16
CA SER A 322 4.88 -25.29 -12.96
C SER A 322 6.01 -26.32 -12.94
N HIS A 323 6.69 -26.47 -11.81
CA HIS A 323 7.74 -27.45 -11.55
C HIS A 323 7.42 -28.25 -10.28
N MET A 324 6.53 -29.24 -10.40
CA MET A 324 6.00 -30.00 -9.25
C MET A 324 7.08 -30.70 -8.42
N ASP A 325 8.14 -31.23 -9.05
CA ASP A 325 9.25 -31.87 -8.33
C ASP A 325 9.99 -30.90 -7.41
N ARG A 326 10.18 -29.66 -7.88
CA ARG A 326 10.80 -28.57 -7.10
C ARG A 326 9.90 -28.16 -5.94
N VAL A 327 8.59 -28.04 -6.17
CA VAL A 327 7.62 -27.76 -5.11
C VAL A 327 7.61 -28.87 -4.08
N ALA A 328 7.63 -30.13 -4.50
CA ALA A 328 7.64 -31.28 -3.61
C ALA A 328 8.89 -31.27 -2.71
N ALA A 329 10.06 -30.95 -3.28
CA ALA A 329 11.30 -30.81 -2.53
C ALA A 329 11.24 -29.68 -1.51
N LEU A 330 10.77 -28.49 -1.91
CA LEU A 330 10.59 -27.34 -1.01
C LEU A 330 9.58 -27.64 0.10
N ALA A 331 8.47 -28.31 -0.24
CA ALA A 331 7.44 -28.67 0.70
C ALA A 331 7.97 -29.61 1.79
N ARG A 332 8.74 -30.63 1.41
CA ARG A 332 9.40 -31.52 2.37
C ARG A 332 10.45 -30.82 3.22
N ALA A 333 11.26 -29.95 2.61
CA ALA A 333 12.30 -29.22 3.33
C ALA A 333 11.72 -28.31 4.42
N HIS A 334 10.57 -27.69 4.16
CA HIS A 334 9.96 -26.70 5.05
C HIS A 334 8.67 -27.16 5.74
N SER A 335 8.37 -28.46 5.74
CA SER A 335 7.15 -29.01 6.37
C SER A 335 5.85 -28.35 5.87
N LEU A 336 5.79 -28.07 4.56
CA LEU A 336 4.67 -27.41 3.86
C LEU A 336 3.83 -28.36 2.99
N GLU A 337 4.02 -29.68 3.10
CA GLU A 337 3.34 -30.68 2.26
C GLU A 337 1.81 -30.56 2.36
N GLY A 338 1.28 -30.38 3.57
CA GLY A 338 -0.15 -30.22 3.80
C GLY A 338 -0.74 -28.99 3.09
N PRO A 339 -0.26 -27.76 3.38
CA PRO A 339 -0.70 -26.54 2.71
C PRO A 339 -0.54 -26.56 1.19
N VAL A 340 0.62 -27.01 0.69
CA VAL A 340 0.87 -27.16 -0.75
C VAL A 340 -0.12 -28.14 -1.39
N GLY A 341 -0.35 -29.30 -0.76
CA GLY A 341 -1.29 -30.29 -1.26
C GLY A 341 -2.73 -29.78 -1.27
N ARG A 342 -3.15 -28.97 -0.28
CA ARG A 342 -4.47 -28.33 -0.27
C ARG A 342 -4.63 -27.35 -1.41
N LEU A 343 -3.64 -26.47 -1.61
CA LEU A 343 -3.68 -25.49 -2.69
C LEU A 343 -3.66 -26.17 -4.06
N ALA A 344 -2.78 -27.14 -4.30
CA ALA A 344 -2.73 -27.88 -5.55
C ALA A 344 -4.09 -28.52 -5.90
N ARG A 345 -4.75 -29.16 -4.91
CA ARG A 345 -6.10 -29.72 -5.10
C ARG A 345 -7.14 -28.65 -5.43
N ALA A 346 -7.13 -27.52 -4.72
CA ALA A 346 -8.06 -26.42 -4.97
C ALA A 346 -7.87 -25.83 -6.37
N SER A 347 -6.61 -25.71 -6.83
CA SER A 347 -6.25 -25.21 -8.17
C SER A 347 -6.41 -26.25 -9.29
N GLY A 348 -6.85 -27.48 -9.00
CA GLY A 348 -6.93 -28.56 -9.99
C GLY A 348 -5.56 -29.06 -10.52
N LEU A 349 -4.48 -28.74 -9.82
CA LEU A 349 -3.12 -29.18 -10.14
C LEU A 349 -2.88 -30.61 -9.65
N SER A 350 -1.97 -31.32 -10.31
CA SER A 350 -1.49 -32.62 -9.81
C SER A 350 -0.83 -32.43 -8.44
N SER A 351 -1.14 -33.31 -7.48
CA SER A 351 -0.60 -33.18 -6.14
C SER A 351 0.90 -33.47 -6.13
N PRO A 352 1.76 -32.53 -5.68
CA PRO A 352 3.21 -32.73 -5.68
C PRO A 352 3.70 -33.64 -4.54
N THR A 353 2.80 -34.05 -3.63
CA THR A 353 3.12 -34.82 -2.42
C THR A 353 2.60 -36.26 -2.48
N SER A 354 2.18 -36.73 -3.66
CA SER A 354 1.70 -38.11 -3.86
C SER A 354 2.83 -39.12 -4.02
#